data_AF-E1Z3Z9-F1
#
_entry.id   AF-E1Z3Z9-F1
#
_cell.length_a   1.000
_cell.length_b   1.000
_cell.length_c   1.000
_cell.angle_alpha   90.00
_cell.angle_beta   90.00
_cell.angle_gamma   90.00
#
_symmetry.space_group_name_H-M   'P 1'
#
loop_
_entity.id
_entity.type
_entity.pdbx_description
1 polymer ?
#
loop_
_entity_poly.entity_id
_entity_poly.type
_entity_poly.pdbx_seq_one_letter_code
_entity_poly.pdbx_strand_id
1 'polypeptide(L)'
;DEDEEQEKKPKTKKVSETVAEWKALNDNQALWLRPPGNVSDEEYAKFYQALSKEWDTPLAHTHFKAEGDVEFKAVMFVPAQASPDLYDNYYAKKPSIKLYVRRVFISENFEELLPKWLSFIVGLVDSDTMPLNVSREMLQLHEG
;
A
#
# COMPACT_ATOMS: atom_id res chain seq x y z
N ASP A 1 -33.07 -25.31 -71.70
CA ASP A 1 -32.18 -25.91 -70.71
C ASP A 1 -31.33 -24.82 -70.09
N GLU A 2 -31.55 -24.73 -68.78
CA GLU A 2 -31.27 -23.66 -67.84
C GLU A 2 -29.78 -23.59 -67.44
N ASP A 3 -29.38 -22.39 -67.01
CA ASP A 3 -28.44 -22.04 -65.93
C ASP A 3 -27.02 -22.69 -65.93
N GLU A 4 -25.91 -22.01 -65.64
CA GLU A 4 -25.65 -21.15 -64.49
C GLU A 4 -24.45 -20.23 -64.80
N GLU A 5 -24.66 -18.91 -64.70
CA GLU A 5 -23.60 -17.91 -64.69
C GLU A 5 -23.07 -17.80 -63.25
N GLN A 6 -21.93 -18.43 -62.95
CA GLN A 6 -21.32 -18.39 -61.61
C GLN A 6 -20.74 -17.00 -61.30
N GLU A 7 -21.52 -16.16 -60.64
CA GLU A 7 -21.09 -14.90 -60.02
C GLU A 7 -20.00 -15.15 -58.96
N LYS A 8 -18.75 -14.81 -59.29
CA LYS A 8 -17.64 -14.78 -58.35
C LYS A 8 -17.81 -13.63 -57.36
N LYS A 9 -18.33 -13.93 -56.17
CA LYS A 9 -18.39 -12.97 -55.05
C LYS A 9 -16.98 -12.45 -54.70
N PRO A 10 -16.81 -11.14 -54.47
CA PRO A 10 -15.52 -10.54 -54.15
C PRO A 10 -15.03 -11.03 -52.78
N LYS A 11 -13.77 -11.47 -52.71
CA LYS A 11 -13.11 -11.88 -51.46
C LYS A 11 -12.92 -10.66 -50.56
N THR A 12 -13.74 -10.55 -49.52
CA THR A 12 -13.57 -9.55 -48.46
C THR A 12 -12.33 -9.90 -47.62
N LYS A 13 -11.38 -8.95 -47.53
CA LYS A 13 -10.24 -9.06 -46.61
C LYS A 13 -10.77 -8.94 -45.17
N LYS A 14 -10.59 -9.99 -44.36
CA LYS A 14 -10.76 -9.88 -42.90
C LYS A 14 -9.65 -8.98 -42.36
N VAL A 15 -10.02 -7.77 -41.94
CA VAL A 15 -9.15 -6.89 -41.16
C VAL A 15 -9.35 -7.26 -39.70
N SER A 16 -8.32 -7.79 -39.05
CA SER A 16 -8.31 -7.96 -37.61
C SER A 16 -8.01 -6.60 -36.97
N GLU A 17 -9.02 -6.00 -36.37
CA GLU A 17 -8.85 -4.78 -35.58
C GLU A 17 -8.31 -5.17 -34.20
N THR A 18 -7.10 -4.72 -33.87
CA THR A 18 -6.54 -4.89 -32.54
C THR A 18 -7.19 -3.87 -31.61
N VAL A 19 -8.26 -4.28 -30.93
CA VAL A 19 -8.93 -3.45 -29.94
C VAL A 19 -8.09 -3.46 -28.66
N ALA A 20 -7.58 -2.29 -28.27
CA ALA A 20 -6.92 -2.12 -26.99
C ALA A 20 -7.99 -2.05 -25.88
N GLU A 21 -8.23 -3.17 -25.21
CA GLU A 21 -9.07 -3.21 -24.00
C GLU A 21 -8.27 -2.74 -22.78
N TRP A 22 -8.75 -1.67 -22.14
CA TRP A 22 -8.25 -1.22 -20.86
C TRP A 22 -8.76 -2.15 -19.77
N LYS A 23 -7.91 -3.08 -19.32
CA LYS A 23 -8.21 -3.92 -18.15
C LYS A 23 -7.75 -3.20 -16.88
N ALA A 24 -8.68 -2.93 -15.97
CA ALA A 24 -8.34 -2.51 -14.62
C ALA A 24 -7.56 -3.65 -13.94
N LEU A 25 -6.25 -3.45 -13.76
CA LEU A 25 -5.37 -4.40 -13.08
C LEU A 25 -5.59 -4.40 -11.56
N ASN A 26 -6.05 -3.28 -11.00
CA ASN A 26 -6.24 -3.07 -9.57
C ASN A 26 -7.72 -2.78 -9.26
N ASP A 27 -8.52 -3.83 -9.11
CA ASP A 27 -9.86 -3.75 -8.50
C ASP A 27 -9.83 -4.12 -7.00
N ASN A 28 -8.63 -4.29 -6.43
CA ASN A 28 -8.48 -4.76 -5.07
C ASN A 28 -8.52 -3.61 -4.07
N GLN A 29 -9.36 -3.80 -3.06
CA GLN A 29 -9.36 -3.03 -1.81
C GLN A 29 -7.93 -2.93 -1.24
N ALA A 30 -7.57 -1.78 -0.69
CA ALA A 30 -6.24 -1.56 -0.10
C ALA A 30 -5.88 -2.66 0.90
N LEU A 31 -4.60 -3.09 0.91
CA LEU A 31 -4.16 -4.30 1.62
C LEU A 31 -4.53 -4.29 3.11
N TRP A 32 -4.32 -3.17 3.80
CA TRP A 32 -4.60 -3.00 5.23
C TRP A 32 -6.10 -2.98 5.59
N LEU A 33 -6.98 -2.99 4.59
CA LEU A 33 -8.43 -3.07 4.79
C LEU A 33 -8.95 -4.51 4.60
N ARG A 34 -8.12 -5.43 4.10
CA ARG A 34 -8.47 -6.84 3.91
C ARG A 34 -8.23 -7.60 5.21
N PRO A 35 -9.00 -8.67 5.50
CA PRO A 35 -8.69 -9.57 6.61
C PRO A 35 -7.27 -10.15 6.48
N PRO A 36 -6.43 -10.16 7.54
CA PRO A 36 -5.05 -10.66 7.44
C PRO A 36 -4.93 -12.08 6.88
N GLY A 37 -5.87 -12.97 7.19
CA GLY A 37 -5.90 -14.35 6.68
C GLY A 37 -6.20 -14.48 5.19
N ASN A 38 -6.62 -13.39 4.53
CA ASN A 38 -6.88 -13.34 3.09
C ASN A 38 -5.77 -12.63 2.32
N VAL A 39 -4.65 -12.28 2.96
CA VAL A 39 -3.51 -11.61 2.33
C VAL A 39 -2.35 -12.59 2.30
N SER A 40 -1.80 -12.87 1.12
CA SER A 40 -0.64 -13.78 1.01
C SER A 40 0.67 -13.08 1.39
N ASP A 41 1.68 -13.86 1.75
CA ASP A 41 3.03 -13.34 2.01
C ASP A 41 3.62 -12.61 0.80
N GLU A 42 3.29 -13.04 -0.42
CA GLU A 42 3.70 -12.35 -1.65
C GLU A 42 3.04 -10.97 -1.79
N GLU A 43 1.78 -10.84 -1.37
CA GLU A 43 1.09 -9.54 -1.35
C GLU A 43 1.71 -8.62 -0.30
N TYR A 44 2.05 -9.13 0.88
CA TYR A 44 2.79 -8.36 1.89
C TYR A 44 4.17 -7.94 1.40
N ALA A 45 4.92 -8.82 0.74
CA ALA A 45 6.23 -8.50 0.19
C ALA A 45 6.16 -7.40 -0.89
N LYS A 46 5.22 -7.52 -1.85
CA LYS A 46 4.97 -6.48 -2.86
C LYS A 46 4.56 -5.15 -2.22
N PHE A 47 3.75 -5.22 -1.18
CA PHE A 47 3.31 -4.03 -0.46
C PHE A 47 4.44 -3.36 0.30
N TYR A 48 5.29 -4.14 0.98
CA TYR A 48 6.50 -3.65 1.62
C TYR A 48 7.40 -2.93 0.62
N GLN A 49 7.69 -3.54 -0.54
CA GLN A 49 8.52 -2.95 -1.59
C GLN A 49 7.95 -1.61 -2.08
N ALA A 50 6.64 -1.54 -2.31
CA ALA A 50 5.96 -0.31 -2.71
C ALA A 50 6.02 0.79 -1.63
N LEU A 51 6.05 0.39 -0.35
CA LEU A 51 6.05 1.30 0.79
C LEU A 51 7.45 1.83 1.11
N SER A 52 8.44 0.94 1.21
CA SER A 52 9.85 1.23 1.54
C SER A 52 10.64 1.82 0.37
N LYS A 53 10.16 1.61 -0.87
CA LYS A 53 10.89 1.89 -2.12
C LYS A 53 12.16 1.03 -2.28
N GLU A 54 12.22 -0.09 -1.56
CA GLU A 54 13.28 -1.09 -1.69
C GLU A 54 12.76 -2.32 -2.44
N TRP A 55 13.67 -3.13 -2.96
CA TRP A 55 13.33 -4.36 -3.70
C TRP A 55 13.39 -5.62 -2.83
N ASP A 56 13.83 -5.49 -1.57
CA ASP A 56 13.96 -6.62 -0.65
C ASP A 56 12.60 -7.07 -0.08
N THR A 57 12.58 -8.31 0.41
CA THR A 57 11.45 -8.85 1.17
C THR A 57 11.60 -8.48 2.66
N PRO A 58 10.51 -8.17 3.38
CA PRO A 58 10.59 -7.91 4.81
C PRO A 58 10.97 -9.19 5.58
N LEU A 59 11.66 -9.05 6.71
CA LEU A 59 11.95 -10.16 7.63
C LEU A 59 10.68 -10.69 8.28
N ALA A 60 9.83 -9.76 8.72
CA ALA A 60 8.60 -10.04 9.43
C ALA A 60 7.59 -8.90 9.17
N HIS A 61 6.32 -9.21 9.36
CA HIS A 61 5.24 -8.24 9.30
C HIS A 61 4.23 -8.46 10.41
N THR A 62 3.47 -7.43 10.73
CA THR A 62 2.26 -7.53 11.53
C THR A 62 1.15 -6.75 10.84
N HIS A 63 -0.06 -7.31 10.85
CA HIS A 63 -1.26 -6.71 10.29
C HIS A 63 -2.40 -6.89 11.29
N PHE A 64 -2.88 -5.78 11.85
CA PHE A 64 -3.88 -5.81 12.89
C PHE A 64 -4.83 -4.61 12.82
N LYS A 65 -5.98 -4.77 13.49
CA LYS A 65 -6.94 -3.71 13.78
C LYS A 65 -6.94 -3.50 15.29
N ALA A 66 -6.84 -2.25 15.73
CA ALA A 66 -7.03 -1.85 17.11
C ALA A 66 -8.41 -1.21 17.27
N GLU A 67 -9.10 -1.59 18.34
CA GLU A 67 -10.44 -1.12 18.71
C GLU A 67 -10.39 -0.57 20.14
N GLY A 68 -11.05 0.55 20.40
CA GLY A 68 -10.97 1.27 21.68
C GLY A 68 -11.30 2.75 21.50
N ASP A 69 -10.70 3.63 22.32
CA ASP A 69 -10.89 5.09 22.20
C ASP A 69 -10.44 5.64 20.84
N VAL A 70 -9.47 4.97 20.22
CA VAL A 70 -9.04 5.22 18.84
C VAL A 70 -9.13 3.92 18.06
N GLU A 71 -9.86 3.95 16.95
CA GLU A 71 -9.94 2.85 16.00
C GLU A 71 -8.99 3.06 14.82
N PHE A 72 -8.14 2.07 14.58
CA PHE A 72 -7.21 2.10 13.44
C PHE A 72 -6.84 0.70 12.95
N LYS A 73 -6.39 0.65 11.70
CA LYS A 73 -5.80 -0.53 11.06
C LYS A 73 -4.34 -0.23 10.78
N ALA A 74 -3.46 -1.18 11.02
CA ALA A 74 -2.03 -1.00 10.83
C ALA A 74 -1.40 -2.20 10.13
N VAL A 75 -0.43 -1.90 9.26
CA VAL A 75 0.48 -2.89 8.69
C VAL A 75 1.89 -2.37 8.91
N MET A 76 2.72 -3.15 9.59
CA MET A 76 4.10 -2.81 9.92
C MET A 76 5.04 -3.93 9.51
N PHE A 77 6.25 -3.55 9.15
CA PHE A 77 7.29 -4.41 8.61
C PHE A 77 8.61 -4.20 9.33
N VAL A 78 9.34 -5.30 9.51
CA VAL A 78 10.74 -5.32 9.91
C VAL A 78 11.58 -5.54 8.66
N PRO A 79 12.47 -4.61 8.28
CA PRO A 79 13.40 -4.82 7.17
C PRO A 79 14.31 -6.03 7.40
N ALA A 80 14.63 -6.77 6.34
CA ALA A 80 15.57 -7.91 6.41
C ALA A 80 17.01 -7.49 6.70
N GLN A 81 17.39 -6.31 6.24
CA GLN A 81 18.71 -5.74 6.48
C GLN A 81 18.56 -4.40 7.18
N ALA A 82 19.44 -4.17 8.15
CA ALA A 82 19.59 -2.84 8.72
C ALA A 82 20.10 -1.90 7.64
N SER A 83 19.47 -0.74 7.51
CA SER A 83 19.92 0.28 6.58
C SER A 83 21.32 0.78 6.99
N PRO A 84 22.25 1.00 6.04
CA PRO A 84 23.67 1.25 6.34
C PRO A 84 23.92 2.43 7.28
N ASP A 85 23.04 3.42 7.28
CA ASP A 85 23.14 4.64 8.08
C ASP A 85 22.45 4.55 9.46
N LEU A 86 21.96 3.37 9.84
CA LEU A 86 21.16 3.19 11.06
C LEU A 86 21.89 3.68 12.33
N TYR A 87 23.20 3.44 12.43
CA TYR A 87 24.00 3.81 13.60
C TYR A 87 24.51 5.26 13.50
N ASP A 88 24.87 5.71 12.30
CA ASP A 88 25.38 7.06 12.07
C ASP A 88 24.30 8.13 12.29
N ASN A 89 23.05 7.80 11.97
CA ASN A 89 21.90 8.68 12.09
C ASN A 89 20.94 8.27 13.21
N TYR A 90 21.38 7.52 14.23
CA TYR A 90 20.49 6.98 15.27
C TYR A 90 19.55 8.03 15.91
N TYR A 91 20.03 9.27 16.09
CA TYR A 91 19.23 10.37 16.64
C TYR A 91 18.39 11.14 15.61
N ALA A 92 18.71 11.01 14.32
CA ALA A 92 18.06 11.73 13.22
C ALA A 92 17.12 10.84 12.38
N LYS A 93 17.24 9.51 12.50
CA LYS A 93 16.44 8.55 11.74
C LYS A 93 15.02 8.52 12.26
N LYS A 94 14.08 8.79 11.35
CA LYS A 94 12.65 8.83 11.64
C LYS A 94 12.02 7.50 11.20
N PRO A 95 11.05 6.96 11.97
CA PRO A 95 10.26 5.82 11.52
C PRO A 95 9.61 6.13 10.17
N SER A 96 9.61 5.16 9.25
CA SER A 96 8.97 5.31 7.95
C SER A 96 7.52 4.84 8.02
N ILE A 97 6.68 5.58 8.75
CA ILE A 97 5.27 5.23 8.98
C ILE A 97 4.37 6.26 8.33
N LYS A 98 3.55 5.80 7.38
CA LYS A 98 2.55 6.64 6.72
C LYS A 98 1.25 6.65 7.51
N LEU A 99 0.80 7.84 7.89
CA LEU A 99 -0.48 8.04 8.53
C LEU A 99 -1.55 8.34 7.47
N TYR A 100 -2.64 7.58 7.55
CA TYR A 100 -3.87 7.77 6.81
C TYR A 100 -5.01 8.04 7.78
N VAL A 101 -5.94 8.90 7.36
CA VAL A 101 -7.22 9.09 8.04
C VAL A 101 -8.32 8.88 7.02
N ARG A 102 -9.20 7.92 7.29
CA ARG A 102 -10.26 7.50 6.36
C ARG A 102 -9.72 7.24 4.95
N ARG A 103 -8.58 6.54 4.86
CA ARG A 103 -7.88 6.18 3.62
C ARG A 103 -7.27 7.37 2.85
N VAL A 104 -7.29 8.58 3.43
CA VAL A 104 -6.62 9.75 2.87
C VAL A 104 -5.24 9.88 3.51
N PHE A 105 -4.19 9.97 2.68
CA PHE A 105 -2.83 10.19 3.17
C PHE A 105 -2.73 11.54 3.88
N ILE A 106 -2.18 11.54 5.10
CA ILE A 106 -2.01 12.75 5.91
C ILE A 106 -0.54 13.15 5.99
N SER A 107 0.32 12.28 6.52
CA SER A 107 1.74 12.56 6.64
C SER A 107 2.58 11.30 6.86
N GLU A 108 3.90 11.43 6.66
CA GLU A 108 4.90 10.42 7.04
C GLU A 108 5.79 10.89 8.22
N ASN A 109 5.53 12.09 8.75
CA ASN A 109 6.29 12.69 9.85
C ASN A 109 5.58 12.48 11.19
N PHE A 110 5.46 11.22 11.60
CA PHE A 110 4.83 10.84 12.87
C PHE A 110 5.90 10.34 13.86
N GLU A 111 6.83 11.24 14.21
CA GLU A 111 8.03 10.94 15.00
C GLU A 111 7.73 10.45 16.43
N GLU A 112 6.58 10.81 16.99
CA GLU A 112 6.18 10.47 18.36
C GLU A 112 5.42 9.14 18.45
N LEU A 113 5.09 8.50 17.32
CA LEU A 113 4.27 7.27 17.33
C LEU A 113 5.02 6.07 17.88
N LEU A 114 6.28 5.93 17.48
CA LEU A 114 7.13 4.82 17.90
C LEU A 114 8.33 5.36 18.67
N PRO A 115 8.77 4.64 19.70
CA PRO A 115 10.00 4.98 20.38
C PRO A 115 11.19 4.86 19.42
N LYS A 116 12.24 5.68 19.62
CA LYS A 116 13.39 5.77 18.71
C LYS A 116 14.08 4.44 18.41
N TRP A 117 14.09 3.51 19.36
CA TRP A 117 14.67 2.18 19.19
C TRP A 117 13.89 1.31 18.19
N LEU A 118 12.68 1.71 17.77
CA LEU A 118 11.89 1.11 16.68
C LEU A 118 11.90 1.94 15.39
N SER A 119 12.81 2.91 15.24
CA SER A 119 12.89 3.77 14.04
C SER A 119 13.15 3.03 12.72
N PHE A 120 13.56 1.76 12.78
CA PHE A 120 13.73 0.90 11.60
C PHE A 120 12.42 0.33 11.05
N ILE A 121 11.31 0.44 11.78
CA ILE A 121 10.01 -0.08 11.33
C ILE A 121 9.50 0.75 10.16
N VAL A 122 9.02 0.04 9.14
CA VAL A 122 8.35 0.61 7.97
C VAL A 122 6.89 0.20 8.02
N GLY A 123 5.95 1.11 7.80
CA GLY A 123 4.55 0.75 7.90
C GLY A 123 3.56 1.84 7.55
N LEU A 124 2.31 1.57 7.83
CA LEU A 124 1.24 2.55 7.81
C LEU A 124 0.25 2.31 8.93
N VAL A 125 -0.47 3.38 9.25
CA VAL A 125 -1.62 3.38 10.16
C VAL A 125 -2.75 4.13 9.47
N ASP A 126 -3.93 3.52 9.37
CA ASP A 126 -5.16 4.13 8.84
C ASP A 126 -6.20 4.22 9.96
N SER A 127 -6.47 5.42 10.44
CA SER A 127 -7.46 5.68 11.48
C SER A 127 -8.80 6.09 10.89
N ASP A 128 -9.88 5.52 11.41
CA ASP A 128 -11.25 5.87 11.01
C ASP A 128 -11.80 7.07 11.81
N THR A 129 -11.21 7.33 12.99
CA THR A 129 -11.77 8.19 14.05
C THR A 129 -10.85 9.34 14.48
N MET A 130 -9.59 9.39 14.03
CA MET A 130 -8.72 10.53 14.37
C MET A 130 -9.27 11.86 13.83
N PRO A 131 -9.36 12.91 14.67
CA PRO A 131 -9.76 14.22 14.21
C PRO A 131 -8.72 14.77 13.23
N LEU A 132 -9.14 15.30 12.08
CA LEU A 132 -8.25 15.87 11.05
C LEU A 132 -7.35 17.02 11.55
N ASN A 133 -7.65 17.55 12.75
CA ASN A 133 -6.97 18.66 13.40
C ASN A 133 -5.71 18.21 14.17
N VAL A 134 -5.31 16.94 14.08
CA VAL A 134 -4.04 16.42 14.61
C VAL A 134 -2.90 16.86 13.69
N SER A 135 -2.85 18.15 13.34
CA SER A 135 -1.68 18.78 12.73
C SER A 135 -0.88 19.43 13.85
N ARG A 136 0.15 18.73 14.29
CA ARG A 136 1.30 19.26 15.05
C ARG A 136 1.10 19.66 16.52
N GLU A 137 -0.10 20.03 17.00
CA GLU A 137 -0.26 20.54 18.38
C GLU A 137 -0.81 19.52 19.41
N MET A 138 -1.63 18.55 19.00
CA MET A 138 -2.34 17.68 19.96
C MET A 138 -1.56 16.45 20.46
N LEU A 139 -0.47 16.04 19.80
CA LEU A 139 0.33 14.92 20.30
C LEU A 139 1.12 15.28 21.57
N GLN A 140 1.44 16.57 21.76
CA GLN A 140 2.04 17.08 23.00
C GLN A 140 1.04 17.19 24.16
N LEU A 141 -0.28 17.18 23.89
CA LEU A 141 -1.31 17.48 24.90
C LEU A 141 -1.70 16.29 25.80
N HIS A 142 -1.18 15.09 25.56
CA HIS A 142 -1.40 13.93 26.44
C HIS A 142 -0.24 13.64 27.40
N GLU A 143 0.77 14.51 27.48
CA GLU A 143 1.82 14.49 28.53
C GLU A 143 1.47 15.42 29.73
N GLY A 144 0.21 15.42 30.16
CA GLY A 144 -0.28 16.16 31.33
C GLY A 144 -0.68 15.25 32.47
#